data_AF-A0A9N9NVT8-F1
#
_entry.id   AF-A0A9N9NVT8-F1
#
_cell.length_a   1.000
_cell.length_b   1.000
_cell.length_c   1.000
_cell.angle_alpha   90.00
_cell.angle_beta   90.00
_cell.angle_gamma   90.00
#
_symmetry.space_group_name_H-M   'P 1'
#
loop_
_entity.id
_entity.type
_entity.pdbx_description
1 polymer ?
#
loop_
_entity_poly.entity_id
_entity_poly.type
_entity_poly.pdbx_seq_one_letter_code
_entity_poly.pdbx_strand_id
1 'polypeptide(L)'
;GTARLIFNTNNYSYLQDFIEPEMSQQGQNGISEIKDLGVTPTLPHLIEFSDKCTTIKKLSTDILQKAEKESTKNTSLVGSSSSSLISEPSVQASKQQLARSFIQLRGLNRIAMLEKSSDKLTTQEAKLSMDRIHLQLQDLNYMKTFLQREIRRCKSFRSKYQKVPLIPEEEFLSKAPPRLTAPLPDANASEKQQLHHRMLQRLNFEKEERIRLKEEVTEKLKRKKEASERVMAKKAKIEQFNKEFEKFIKQARPLSEILADEEVGQPDQSDQMDTSL
;
A
#
# COMPACT_ATOMS: atom_id res chain seq x y z
N GLY A 1 29.14 -24.71 17.31
CA GLY A 1 28.96 -24.14 15.95
C GLY A 1 27.74 -23.27 15.96
N THR A 2 27.93 -21.99 16.23
CA THR A 2 26.91 -20.94 16.34
C THR A 2 26.78 -20.23 15.00
N ALA A 3 25.59 -20.23 14.40
CA ALA A 3 25.27 -19.36 13.26
C ALA A 3 24.06 -18.49 13.63
N ARG A 4 24.39 -17.29 14.11
CA ARG A 4 23.49 -16.18 14.42
C ARG A 4 23.05 -15.58 13.08
N LEU A 5 21.80 -15.77 12.67
CA LEU A 5 21.21 -15.04 11.55
C LEU A 5 20.94 -13.60 12.02
N ILE A 6 21.79 -12.69 11.57
CA ILE A 6 21.67 -11.25 11.76
C ILE A 6 20.48 -10.79 10.91
N PHE A 7 19.33 -10.56 11.55
CA PHE A 7 18.27 -9.74 10.96
C PHE A 7 18.78 -8.30 10.91
N ASN A 8 19.11 -7.85 9.71
CA ASN A 8 19.48 -6.46 9.45
C ASN A 8 18.21 -5.60 9.55
N THR A 9 18.09 -4.84 10.64
CA THR A 9 16.97 -3.97 10.99
C THR A 9 17.06 -2.56 10.40
N ASN A 10 17.78 -2.36 9.28
CA ASN A 10 17.95 -1.04 8.69
C ASN A 10 17.35 -0.96 7.27
N ASN A 11 16.02 -0.84 7.19
CA ASN A 11 15.35 -0.18 6.06
C ASN A 11 13.88 0.20 6.36
N TYR A 12 13.59 0.63 7.59
CA TYR A 12 12.27 1.14 7.98
C TYR A 12 12.07 2.64 7.67
N SER A 13 13.04 3.33 7.09
CA SER A 13 12.98 4.80 6.88
C SER A 13 12.19 5.25 5.64
N TYR A 14 11.62 4.34 4.84
CA TYR A 14 10.77 4.69 3.69
C TYR A 14 9.28 4.34 3.89
N LEU A 15 8.89 3.96 5.12
CA LEU A 15 7.52 3.51 5.44
C LEU A 15 6.61 4.62 6.02
N GLN A 16 7.10 5.85 6.17
CA GLN A 16 6.34 6.91 6.84
C GLN A 16 5.57 7.85 5.89
N ASP A 17 5.89 7.91 4.60
CA ASP A 17 5.45 9.05 3.76
C ASP A 17 4.40 8.74 2.68
N PHE A 18 3.81 7.54 2.64
CA PHE A 18 2.76 7.22 1.65
C PHE A 18 1.59 6.41 2.23
N ILE A 19 1.08 6.88 3.37
CA ILE A 19 -0.29 6.58 3.80
C ILE A 19 -1.14 7.79 3.38
N GLU A 20 -1.62 7.78 2.13
CA GLU A 20 -2.76 8.63 1.80
C GLU A 20 -3.99 8.13 2.56
N PRO A 21 -4.69 8.98 3.31
CA PRO A 21 -5.90 8.62 4.02
C PRO A 21 -7.10 8.81 3.09
N GLU A 22 -7.48 7.75 2.38
CA GLU A 22 -8.77 7.65 1.70
C GLU A 22 -9.25 6.18 1.79
N MET A 23 -10.43 5.83 2.28
CA MET A 23 -11.63 6.58 2.61
C MET A 23 -12.31 5.85 3.77
N SER A 24 -12.54 6.57 4.87
CA SER A 24 -13.61 6.25 5.80
C SER A 24 -14.95 6.48 5.09
N GLN A 25 -15.44 5.49 4.34
CA GLN A 25 -16.87 5.40 4.12
C GLN A 25 -17.47 4.85 5.41
N GLN A 26 -17.93 5.79 6.23
CA GLN A 26 -18.87 5.53 7.30
C GLN A 26 -20.05 4.71 6.77
N GLY A 27 -20.46 3.76 7.61
CA GLY A 27 -21.87 3.57 7.89
C GLY A 27 -22.66 2.92 6.77
N GLN A 28 -22.64 1.59 6.74
CA GLN A 28 -23.74 0.86 7.35
C GLN A 28 -23.09 -0.28 8.15
N ASN A 29 -22.90 -0.09 9.46
CA ASN A 29 -23.69 -0.87 10.40
C ASN A 29 -25.00 -1.35 9.75
N GLY A 30 -24.88 -2.43 8.99
CA GLY A 30 -25.91 -3.43 8.94
C GLY A 30 -26.07 -4.02 10.34
N ILE A 31 -26.60 -3.21 11.27
CA ILE A 31 -27.83 -3.64 11.90
C ILE A 31 -28.80 -3.75 10.72
N SER A 32 -28.67 -4.82 9.93
CA SER A 32 -29.85 -5.41 9.34
C SER A 32 -30.74 -5.50 10.56
N GLU A 33 -31.77 -4.64 10.59
CA GLU A 33 -32.88 -4.83 11.49
C GLU A 33 -33.00 -6.33 11.61
N ILE A 34 -32.84 -6.83 12.83
CA ILE A 34 -33.45 -8.08 13.17
C ILE A 34 -34.94 -7.74 12.94
N LYS A 35 -35.38 -7.79 11.68
CA LYS A 35 -36.71 -8.22 11.33
C LYS A 35 -36.74 -9.49 12.13
N ASP A 36 -37.44 -9.42 13.25
CA ASP A 36 -37.95 -10.58 13.94
C ASP A 36 -38.43 -11.47 12.80
N LEU A 37 -37.58 -12.42 12.41
CA LEU A 37 -37.98 -13.51 11.56
C LEU A 37 -39.15 -14.03 12.36
N GLY A 38 -40.34 -13.87 11.82
CA GLY A 38 -41.63 -14.15 12.46
C GLY A 38 -41.80 -15.62 12.83
N VAL A 39 -40.72 -16.29 13.21
CA VAL A 39 -40.68 -17.23 14.32
C VAL A 39 -41.14 -16.45 15.56
N THR A 40 -42.44 -16.20 15.65
CA THR A 40 -43.12 -16.48 16.89
C THR A 40 -43.19 -18.00 16.93
N PRO A 41 -42.25 -18.72 17.56
CA PRO A 41 -42.67 -20.00 18.02
C PRO A 41 -43.57 -19.61 19.20
N THR A 42 -44.89 -19.63 19.01
CA THR A 42 -45.69 -20.07 20.14
C THR A 42 -45.18 -21.48 20.39
N LEU A 43 -44.10 -21.61 21.19
CA LEU A 43 -43.46 -22.88 21.42
C LEU A 43 -44.61 -23.77 21.90
N PRO A 44 -44.92 -24.89 21.22
CA PRO A 44 -46.11 -25.68 21.53
C PRO A 44 -46.16 -26.06 23.02
N HIS A 45 -44.98 -26.23 23.64
CA HIS A 45 -44.82 -26.46 25.07
C HIS A 45 -45.26 -25.29 25.95
N LEU A 46 -45.28 -24.05 25.47
CA LEU A 46 -45.69 -22.85 26.22
C LEU A 46 -47.22 -22.72 26.25
N ILE A 47 -47.89 -23.07 25.14
CA ILE A 47 -49.35 -23.23 25.09
C ILE A 47 -49.75 -24.36 26.03
N GLU A 48 -49.08 -25.53 25.91
CA GLU A 48 -49.33 -26.66 26.80
C GLU A 48 -49.04 -26.32 28.27
N PHE A 49 -47.96 -25.57 28.56
CA PHE A 49 -47.63 -25.10 29.90
C PHE A 49 -48.71 -24.18 30.47
N SER A 50 -49.22 -23.24 29.67
CA SER A 50 -50.34 -22.36 30.05
C SER A 50 -51.59 -23.17 30.38
N ASP A 51 -51.94 -24.14 29.54
CA ASP A 51 -53.08 -25.03 29.75
C ASP A 51 -52.92 -25.88 31.03
N LYS A 52 -51.71 -26.39 31.30
CA LYS A 52 -51.41 -27.08 32.55
C LYS A 52 -51.51 -26.13 33.77
N CYS A 53 -51.11 -24.88 33.64
CA CYS A 53 -51.23 -23.90 34.73
C CYS A 53 -52.69 -23.53 35.02
N THR A 54 -53.53 -23.39 33.99
CA THR A 54 -54.98 -23.13 34.18
C THR A 54 -55.69 -24.33 34.80
N THR A 55 -55.35 -25.55 34.39
CA THR A 55 -55.91 -26.78 34.99
C THR A 55 -55.45 -26.98 36.42
N ILE A 56 -54.19 -26.71 36.76
CA ILE A 56 -53.67 -26.70 38.14
C ILE A 56 -54.44 -25.67 38.99
N LYS A 57 -54.63 -24.44 38.49
CA LYS A 57 -55.41 -23.41 39.19
C LYS A 57 -56.84 -23.90 39.48
N LYS A 58 -57.53 -24.44 38.48
CA LYS A 58 -58.90 -24.96 38.63
C LYS A 58 -58.99 -26.11 39.64
N LEU A 59 -58.10 -27.10 39.56
CA LEU A 59 -58.05 -28.21 40.50
C LEU A 59 -57.74 -27.75 41.93
N SER A 60 -56.86 -26.77 42.10
CA SER A 60 -56.56 -26.19 43.41
C SER A 60 -57.76 -25.43 44.00
N THR A 61 -58.46 -24.62 43.21
CA THR A 61 -59.66 -23.91 43.69
C THR A 61 -60.79 -24.88 44.03
N ASP A 62 -60.97 -25.95 43.26
CA ASP A 62 -61.99 -26.96 43.51
C ASP A 62 -61.72 -27.75 44.80
N ILE A 63 -60.45 -28.06 45.10
CA ILE A 63 -60.06 -28.71 46.35
C ILE A 63 -60.29 -27.77 47.55
N LEU A 64 -59.96 -26.48 47.42
CA LEU A 64 -60.18 -25.48 48.48
C LEU A 64 -61.68 -25.29 48.77
N GLN A 65 -62.51 -25.12 47.74
CA GLN A 65 -63.96 -24.98 47.90
C GLN A 65 -64.63 -26.22 48.49
N LYS A 66 -64.15 -27.42 48.17
CA LYS A 66 -64.64 -28.67 48.78
C LYS A 66 -64.26 -28.75 50.26
N ALA A 67 -63.03 -28.37 50.63
CA ALA A 67 -62.60 -28.32 52.02
C ALA A 67 -63.39 -27.29 52.86
N GLU A 68 -63.70 -26.12 52.29
CA GLU A 68 -64.55 -25.10 52.93
C GLU A 68 -65.99 -25.59 53.14
N LYS A 69 -66.57 -26.29 52.14
CA LYS A 69 -67.91 -26.90 52.25
C LYS A 69 -67.97 -28.02 53.29
N GLU A 70 -66.93 -28.83 53.43
CA GLU A 70 -66.84 -29.85 54.48
C GLU A 70 -66.69 -29.22 55.88
N SER A 71 -65.95 -28.11 56.01
CA SER A 71 -65.83 -27.35 57.27
C SER A 71 -67.16 -26.74 57.72
N THR A 72 -67.94 -26.15 56.80
CA THR A 72 -69.27 -25.59 57.10
C THR A 72 -70.31 -26.66 57.45
N LYS A 73 -70.20 -27.88 56.90
CA LYS A 73 -71.10 -29.01 57.20
C LYS A 73 -70.82 -29.66 58.57
N ASN A 74 -69.56 -29.64 59.00
CA ASN A 74 -69.13 -30.20 60.29
C ASN A 74 -69.39 -29.27 61.50
N THR A 75 -69.73 -27.99 61.29
CA THR A 75 -70.12 -27.07 62.37
C THR A 75 -71.56 -27.28 62.87
N SER A 76 -72.40 -27.97 62.09
CA SER A 76 -73.82 -28.24 62.44
C SER A 76 -74.08 -29.59 63.12
N LEU A 77 -73.10 -30.49 63.24
CA LEU A 77 -73.26 -31.76 63.94
C LEU A 77 -72.09 -31.99 64.91
N VAL A 78 -72.42 -31.99 66.21
CA VAL A 78 -71.50 -32.33 67.30
C VAL A 78 -71.04 -33.78 67.19
N GLY A 79 -69.72 -33.96 67.18
CA GLY A 79 -69.02 -35.12 67.73
C GLY A 79 -69.05 -36.42 66.93
N SER A 80 -67.97 -36.72 66.20
CA SER A 80 -67.26 -38.01 66.26
C SER A 80 -66.09 -38.09 65.27
N SER A 81 -64.96 -38.61 65.79
CA SER A 81 -63.88 -39.31 65.08
C SER A 81 -63.08 -38.54 64.02
N SER A 82 -61.95 -38.01 64.46
CA SER A 82 -60.89 -37.33 63.70
C SER A 82 -60.16 -38.19 62.65
N SER A 83 -60.56 -39.44 62.40
CA SER A 83 -59.89 -40.37 61.48
C SER A 83 -60.66 -40.66 60.18
N SER A 84 -61.92 -40.25 60.03
CA SER A 84 -62.70 -40.49 58.80
C SER A 84 -62.45 -39.46 57.69
N LEU A 85 -61.70 -38.38 57.97
CA LEU A 85 -61.71 -37.15 57.17
C LEU A 85 -60.71 -37.12 56.01
N ILE A 86 -60.07 -38.26 55.68
CA ILE A 86 -59.04 -38.32 54.63
C ILE A 86 -59.58 -38.93 53.32
N SER A 87 -60.76 -39.56 53.33
CA SER A 87 -61.12 -40.52 52.27
C SER A 87 -62.45 -40.22 51.59
N GLU A 88 -62.76 -38.97 51.27
CA GLU A 88 -63.72 -38.70 50.20
C GLU A 88 -63.03 -39.08 48.86
N PRO A 89 -63.46 -40.14 48.16
CA PRO A 89 -62.76 -40.63 46.97
C PRO A 89 -62.65 -39.55 45.87
N SER A 90 -63.55 -38.56 45.85
CA SER A 90 -63.48 -37.46 44.88
C SER A 90 -62.37 -36.43 45.20
N VAL A 91 -62.07 -36.21 46.48
CA VAL A 91 -61.00 -35.29 46.91
C VAL A 91 -59.63 -35.93 46.68
N GLN A 92 -59.50 -37.23 46.94
CA GLN A 92 -58.25 -37.96 46.70
C GLN A 92 -57.92 -38.08 45.21
N ALA A 93 -58.93 -38.31 44.35
CA ALA A 93 -58.77 -38.29 42.90
C ALA A 93 -58.29 -36.92 42.38
N SER A 94 -58.84 -35.82 42.92
CA SER A 94 -58.45 -34.45 42.55
C SER A 94 -57.00 -34.14 42.96
N LYS A 95 -56.56 -34.58 44.15
CA LYS A 95 -55.16 -34.47 44.61
C LYS A 95 -54.20 -35.26 43.71
N GLN A 96 -54.60 -36.46 43.29
CA GLN A 96 -53.78 -37.28 42.38
C GLN A 96 -53.67 -36.65 40.98
N GLN A 97 -54.75 -36.04 40.47
CA GLN A 97 -54.74 -35.30 39.20
C GLN A 97 -53.86 -34.04 39.27
N LEU A 98 -53.88 -33.33 40.40
CA LEU A 98 -53.01 -32.19 40.66
C LEU A 98 -51.53 -32.60 40.65
N ALA A 99 -51.17 -33.66 41.37
CA ALA A 99 -49.81 -34.20 41.39
C ALA A 99 -49.31 -34.61 39.99
N ARG A 100 -50.17 -35.27 39.19
CA ARG A 100 -49.86 -35.61 37.79
C ARG A 100 -49.59 -34.36 36.94
N SER A 101 -50.40 -33.31 37.12
CA SER A 101 -50.24 -32.05 36.39
C SER A 101 -48.92 -31.34 36.73
N PHE A 102 -48.48 -31.38 38.00
CA PHE A 102 -47.17 -30.85 38.40
C PHE A 102 -45.98 -31.63 37.83
N ILE A 103 -46.10 -32.96 37.71
CA ILE A 103 -45.06 -33.79 37.08
C ILE A 103 -44.95 -33.44 35.59
N GLN A 104 -46.09 -33.29 34.89
CA GLN A 104 -46.13 -32.86 33.50
C GLN A 104 -45.51 -31.47 33.32
N LEU A 105 -45.81 -30.52 34.22
CA LEU A 105 -45.24 -29.17 34.20
C LEU A 105 -43.71 -29.16 34.32
N ARG A 106 -43.16 -29.99 35.22
CA ARG A 106 -41.71 -30.18 35.35
C ARG A 106 -41.10 -30.80 34.09
N GLY A 107 -41.80 -31.73 33.45
CA GLY A 107 -41.40 -32.30 32.16
C GLY A 107 -41.30 -31.24 31.07
N LEU A 108 -42.35 -30.42 30.91
CA LEU A 108 -42.38 -29.31 29.94
C LEU A 108 -41.25 -28.29 30.18
N ASN A 109 -40.99 -27.93 31.43
CA ASN A 109 -39.89 -27.03 31.78
C ASN A 109 -38.51 -27.61 31.40
N ARG A 110 -38.30 -28.92 31.62
CA ARG A 110 -37.08 -29.61 31.20
C ARG A 110 -36.92 -29.61 29.67
N ILE A 111 -38.00 -29.86 28.93
CA ILE A 111 -37.99 -29.83 27.46
C ILE A 111 -37.61 -28.42 26.96
N ALA A 112 -38.25 -27.38 27.50
CA ALA A 112 -37.94 -25.99 27.13
C ALA A 112 -36.47 -25.61 27.41
N MET A 113 -35.90 -26.08 28.52
CA MET A 113 -34.49 -25.85 28.82
C MET A 113 -33.55 -26.57 27.86
N LEU A 114 -33.89 -27.79 27.44
CA LEU A 114 -33.10 -28.56 26.47
C LEU A 114 -33.16 -27.91 25.08
N GLU A 115 -34.35 -27.52 24.62
CA GLU A 115 -34.53 -26.79 23.35
C GLU A 115 -33.72 -25.49 23.36
N LYS A 116 -33.83 -24.68 24.42
CA LYS A 116 -33.02 -23.46 24.58
C LYS A 116 -31.51 -23.74 24.50
N SER A 117 -31.04 -24.82 25.13
CA SER A 117 -29.62 -25.18 25.08
C SER A 117 -29.20 -25.63 23.69
N SER A 118 -30.07 -26.36 22.99
CA SER A 118 -29.87 -26.78 21.60
C SER A 118 -29.79 -25.57 20.67
N ASP A 119 -30.74 -24.65 20.74
CA ASP A 119 -30.79 -23.44 19.91
C ASP A 119 -29.58 -22.53 20.15
N LYS A 120 -29.13 -22.44 21.41
CA LYS A 120 -27.90 -21.72 21.75
C LYS A 120 -26.69 -22.34 21.08
N LEU A 121 -26.59 -23.68 21.08
CA LEU A 121 -25.49 -24.40 20.45
C LEU A 121 -25.50 -24.23 18.93
N THR A 122 -26.65 -24.43 18.28
CA THR A 122 -26.77 -24.27 16.82
C THR A 122 -26.45 -22.86 16.36
N THR A 123 -26.93 -21.85 17.09
CA THR A 123 -26.61 -20.44 16.82
C THR A 123 -25.12 -20.15 17.03
N GLN A 124 -24.51 -20.73 18.06
CA GLN A 124 -23.09 -20.59 18.33
C GLN A 124 -22.24 -21.24 17.23
N GLU A 125 -22.60 -22.44 16.77
CA GLU A 125 -21.92 -23.13 15.67
C GLU A 125 -22.01 -22.33 14.36
N ALA A 126 -23.19 -21.82 14.02
CA ALA A 126 -23.38 -20.96 12.86
C ALA A 126 -22.53 -19.69 12.94
N LYS A 127 -22.48 -19.05 14.11
CA LYS A 127 -21.62 -17.88 14.36
C LYS A 127 -20.14 -18.20 14.17
N LEU A 128 -19.66 -19.31 14.75
CA LEU A 128 -18.25 -19.72 14.61
C LEU A 128 -17.88 -20.05 13.15
N SER A 129 -18.80 -20.66 12.41
CA SER A 129 -18.64 -20.90 10.97
C SER A 129 -18.52 -19.59 10.19
N MET A 130 -19.39 -18.62 10.47
CA MET A 130 -19.32 -17.28 9.88
C MET A 130 -18.01 -16.58 10.21
N ASP A 131 -17.58 -16.59 11.47
CA ASP A 131 -16.33 -15.97 11.93
C ASP A 131 -15.11 -16.57 11.21
N ARG A 132 -15.10 -17.89 10.98
CA ARG A 132 -14.05 -18.56 10.21
C ARG A 132 -13.98 -18.08 8.77
N ILE A 133 -15.13 -17.98 8.09
CA ILE A 133 -15.20 -17.48 6.70
C ILE A 133 -14.78 -16.01 6.65
N HIS A 134 -15.18 -15.21 7.64
CA HIS A 134 -14.80 -13.80 7.72
C HIS A 134 -13.28 -13.63 7.88
N LEU A 135 -12.63 -14.48 8.66
CA LEU A 135 -11.17 -14.48 8.76
C LEU A 135 -10.51 -14.80 7.41
N GLN A 136 -10.99 -15.82 6.69
CA GLN A 136 -10.49 -16.15 5.36
C GLN A 136 -10.68 -15.00 4.36
N LEU A 137 -11.81 -14.28 4.44
CA LEU A 137 -12.05 -13.09 3.63
C LEU A 137 -11.04 -11.98 3.94
N GLN A 138 -10.68 -11.78 5.21
CA GLN A 138 -9.66 -10.81 5.60
C GLN A 138 -8.28 -11.17 5.03
N ASP A 139 -7.88 -12.44 5.10
CA ASP A 139 -6.62 -12.92 4.50
C ASP A 139 -6.56 -12.64 3.00
N LEU A 140 -7.66 -12.90 2.28
CA LEU A 140 -7.75 -12.62 0.84
C LEU A 140 -7.72 -11.12 0.53
N ASN A 141 -8.39 -10.28 1.33
CA ASN A 141 -8.36 -8.84 1.17
C ASN A 141 -6.96 -8.26 1.42
N TYR A 142 -6.25 -8.80 2.40
CA TYR A 142 -4.85 -8.48 2.63
C TYR A 142 -4.01 -8.83 1.40
N MET A 143 -4.13 -10.06 0.88
CA MET A 143 -3.40 -10.51 -0.30
C MET A 143 -3.70 -9.64 -1.53
N LYS A 144 -4.96 -9.30 -1.76
CA LYS A 144 -5.38 -8.38 -2.83
C LYS A 144 -4.67 -7.04 -2.71
N THR A 145 -4.71 -6.43 -1.54
CA THR A 145 -4.11 -5.11 -1.29
C THR A 145 -2.58 -5.15 -1.43
N PHE A 146 -1.96 -6.22 -0.94
CA PHE A 146 -0.53 -6.48 -1.10
C PHE A 146 -0.15 -6.59 -2.58
N LEU A 147 -0.85 -7.41 -3.35
CA LEU A 147 -0.60 -7.56 -4.79
C LEU A 147 -0.83 -6.26 -5.55
N GLN A 148 -1.88 -5.49 -5.21
CA GLN A 148 -2.11 -4.17 -5.81
C GLN A 148 -0.99 -3.18 -5.50
N ARG A 149 -0.41 -3.24 -4.30
CA ARG A 149 0.74 -2.41 -3.93
C ARG A 149 1.98 -2.82 -4.73
N GLU A 150 2.27 -4.11 -4.83
CA GLU A 150 3.40 -4.59 -5.63
C GLU A 150 3.23 -4.30 -7.12
N ILE A 151 2.03 -4.43 -7.68
CA ILE A 151 1.75 -4.02 -9.06
C ILE A 151 2.00 -2.53 -9.25
N ARG A 152 1.56 -1.68 -8.32
CA ARG A 152 1.82 -0.22 -8.37
C ARG A 152 3.32 0.07 -8.32
N ARG A 153 4.07 -0.61 -7.45
CA ARG A 153 5.52 -0.50 -7.33
C ARG A 153 6.25 -0.94 -8.62
N CYS A 154 5.81 -2.04 -9.23
CA CYS A 154 6.35 -2.49 -10.51
C CYS A 154 6.02 -1.52 -11.64
N LYS A 155 4.81 -0.92 -11.65
CA LYS A 155 4.40 0.09 -12.65
C LYS A 155 5.10 1.43 -12.48
N SER A 156 5.47 1.82 -11.26
CA SER A 156 6.21 3.06 -11.00
C SER A 156 7.70 2.95 -11.33
N PHE A 157 8.18 1.75 -11.70
CA PHE A 157 9.54 1.58 -12.17
C PHE A 157 9.79 2.40 -13.43
N ARG A 158 10.61 3.45 -13.29
CA ARG A 158 11.10 4.24 -14.42
C ARG A 158 12.56 3.90 -14.68
N SER A 159 12.82 3.39 -15.88
CA SER A 159 14.19 3.12 -16.31
C SER A 159 14.91 4.43 -16.66
N LYS A 160 16.23 4.46 -16.45
CA LYS A 160 17.07 5.63 -16.68
C LYS A 160 16.96 6.18 -18.11
N TYR A 161 16.72 5.31 -19.10
CA TYR A 161 16.66 5.71 -20.51
C TYR A 161 15.50 6.67 -20.82
N GLN A 162 14.41 6.67 -20.05
CA GLN A 162 13.27 7.57 -20.27
C GLN A 162 13.62 9.06 -20.06
N LYS A 163 14.71 9.35 -19.35
CA LYS A 163 15.19 10.72 -19.12
C LYS A 163 16.24 11.15 -20.15
N VAL A 164 16.74 10.24 -20.98
CA VAL A 164 17.79 10.55 -21.95
C VAL A 164 17.12 11.20 -23.16
N PRO A 165 17.56 12.38 -23.61
CA PRO A 165 17.11 12.91 -24.89
C PRO A 165 17.65 12.01 -26.00
N LEU A 166 16.76 11.39 -26.78
CA LEU A 166 17.10 10.60 -27.96
C LEU A 166 16.81 11.40 -29.23
N ILE A 167 17.60 11.13 -30.26
CA ILE A 167 17.34 11.59 -31.63
C ILE A 167 15.96 11.07 -32.11
N PRO A 168 15.17 11.86 -32.86
CA PRO A 168 13.91 11.43 -33.46
C PRO A 168 14.08 10.17 -34.33
N GLU A 169 13.01 9.38 -34.47
CA GLU A 169 13.10 8.11 -35.18
C GLU A 169 13.43 8.25 -36.67
N GLU A 170 12.89 9.28 -37.33
CA GLU A 170 13.18 9.59 -38.74
C GLU A 170 14.67 9.85 -38.97
N GLU A 171 15.27 10.66 -38.10
CA GLU A 171 16.69 10.99 -38.18
C GLU A 171 17.55 9.77 -37.83
N PHE A 172 17.15 8.96 -36.86
CA PHE A 172 17.80 7.67 -36.56
C PHE A 172 17.80 6.74 -37.77
N LEU A 173 16.66 6.54 -38.44
CA LEU A 173 16.58 5.65 -39.61
C LEU A 173 17.46 6.12 -40.78
N SER A 174 17.65 7.45 -40.91
CA SER A 174 18.50 8.02 -41.97
C SER A 174 20.01 7.95 -41.67
N LYS A 175 20.41 8.12 -40.40
CA LYS A 175 21.83 8.25 -40.00
C LYS A 175 22.41 6.96 -39.44
N ALA A 176 21.59 6.06 -38.92
CA ALA A 176 22.06 4.86 -38.27
C ALA A 176 22.60 3.84 -39.28
N PRO A 177 23.72 3.17 -38.99
CA PRO A 177 24.22 2.07 -39.80
C PRO A 177 23.18 0.95 -39.95
N PRO A 178 23.14 0.24 -41.09
CA PRO A 178 22.15 -0.82 -41.35
C PRO A 178 22.19 -1.94 -40.30
N ARG A 179 23.34 -2.17 -39.66
CA ARG A 179 23.51 -3.09 -38.51
C ARG A 179 22.60 -2.74 -37.34
N LEU A 180 22.37 -1.46 -37.06
CA LEU A 180 21.51 -0.97 -35.98
C LEU A 180 20.07 -0.73 -36.45
N THR A 181 19.80 -0.73 -37.75
CA THR A 181 18.45 -0.53 -38.30
C THR A 181 17.69 -1.84 -38.55
N ALA A 182 18.41 -2.98 -38.55
CA ALA A 182 17.88 -4.31 -38.83
C ALA A 182 16.65 -4.68 -37.97
N PRO A 183 15.54 -5.14 -38.57
CA PRO A 183 14.38 -5.62 -37.81
C PRO A 183 14.72 -6.79 -36.89
N LEU A 184 13.85 -7.05 -35.92
CA LEU A 184 14.00 -8.20 -35.04
C LEU A 184 13.93 -9.50 -35.90
N PRO A 185 14.85 -10.47 -35.74
CA PRO A 185 14.91 -11.67 -36.59
C PRO A 185 13.73 -12.63 -36.45
N ASP A 186 12.92 -12.48 -35.39
CA ASP A 186 11.77 -13.34 -35.12
C ASP A 186 10.50 -12.77 -35.78
N ALA A 187 10.03 -13.45 -36.83
CA ALA A 187 8.84 -13.06 -37.59
C ALA A 187 7.53 -13.20 -36.79
N ASN A 188 7.51 -13.96 -35.69
CA ASN A 188 6.34 -14.13 -34.81
C ASN A 188 6.35 -13.18 -33.61
N ALA A 189 7.31 -12.26 -33.55
CA ALA A 189 7.42 -11.32 -32.44
C ALA A 189 6.22 -10.36 -32.39
N SER A 190 5.67 -10.19 -31.18
CA SER A 190 4.61 -9.22 -30.93
C SER A 190 5.08 -7.79 -31.24
N GLU A 191 4.18 -6.92 -31.67
CA GLU A 191 4.45 -5.50 -31.94
C GLU A 191 5.23 -4.82 -30.79
N LYS A 192 4.89 -5.14 -29.52
CA LYS A 192 5.60 -4.61 -28.34
C LYS A 192 7.07 -5.02 -28.29
N GLN A 193 7.39 -6.25 -28.71
CA GLN A 193 8.76 -6.74 -28.74
C GLN A 193 9.56 -6.07 -29.85
N GLN A 194 8.94 -5.82 -31.00
CA GLN A 194 9.55 -5.08 -32.11
C GLN A 194 9.84 -3.62 -31.73
N LEU A 195 8.90 -2.94 -31.07
CA LEU A 195 9.09 -1.59 -30.53
C LEU A 195 10.20 -1.55 -29.47
N HIS A 196 10.25 -2.53 -28.57
CA HIS A 196 11.31 -2.63 -27.59
C HIS A 196 12.68 -2.81 -28.25
N HIS A 197 12.78 -3.70 -29.24
CA HIS A 197 14.01 -3.91 -30.02
C HIS A 197 14.46 -2.63 -30.73
N ARG A 198 13.54 -1.92 -31.40
CA ARG A 198 13.83 -0.62 -32.00
C ARG A 198 14.35 0.40 -30.99
N MET A 199 13.76 0.45 -29.79
CA MET A 199 14.23 1.33 -28.72
C MET A 199 15.66 0.98 -28.27
N LEU A 200 16.00 -0.31 -28.15
CA LEU A 200 17.36 -0.75 -27.80
C LEU A 200 18.38 -0.32 -28.87
N GLN A 201 18.01 -0.44 -30.15
CA GLN A 201 18.86 -0.01 -31.25
C GLN A 201 19.11 1.50 -31.23
N ARG A 202 18.07 2.30 -31.00
CA ARG A 202 18.19 3.76 -30.84
C ARG A 202 19.12 4.13 -29.69
N LEU A 203 19.01 3.44 -28.55
CA LEU A 203 19.89 3.66 -27.40
C LEU A 203 21.35 3.28 -27.69
N ASN A 204 21.58 2.21 -28.45
CA ASN A 204 22.93 1.80 -28.84
C ASN A 204 23.57 2.83 -29.79
N PHE A 205 22.81 3.34 -30.77
CA PHE A 205 23.29 4.38 -31.66
C PHE A 205 23.66 5.67 -30.90
N GLU A 206 22.77 6.13 -30.00
CA GLU A 206 23.04 7.31 -29.16
C GLU A 206 24.29 7.11 -28.28
N LYS A 207 24.50 5.89 -27.76
CA LYS A 207 25.69 5.55 -26.99
C LYS A 207 26.96 5.65 -27.84
N GLU A 208 26.96 5.09 -29.04
CA GLU A 208 28.10 5.14 -29.98
C GLU A 208 28.41 6.59 -30.37
N GLU A 209 27.38 7.38 -30.68
CA GLU A 209 27.53 8.80 -31.01
C GLU A 209 28.10 9.62 -29.85
N ARG A 210 27.61 9.41 -28.61
CA ARG A 210 28.17 10.08 -27.43
C ARG A 210 29.61 9.70 -27.14
N ILE A 211 30.00 8.45 -27.40
CA ILE A 211 31.39 8.01 -27.27
C ILE A 211 32.25 8.74 -28.31
N ARG A 212 31.84 8.75 -29.58
CA ARG A 212 32.54 9.45 -30.67
C ARG A 212 32.71 10.94 -30.37
N LEU A 213 31.65 11.62 -29.95
CA LEU A 213 31.69 13.05 -29.62
C LEU A 213 32.59 13.31 -28.41
N LYS A 214 32.58 12.43 -27.40
CA LYS A 214 33.47 12.55 -26.24
C LYS A 214 34.93 12.44 -26.66
N GLU A 215 35.27 11.46 -27.51
CA GLU A 215 36.62 11.30 -28.05
C GLU A 215 37.06 12.55 -28.83
N GLU A 216 36.20 13.07 -29.71
CA GLU A 216 36.49 14.29 -30.47
C GLU A 216 36.71 15.50 -29.57
N VAL A 217 35.89 15.66 -28.52
CA VAL A 217 36.06 16.73 -27.52
C VAL A 217 37.39 16.56 -26.79
N THR A 218 37.76 15.34 -26.39
CA THR A 218 39.04 15.10 -25.71
C THR A 218 40.24 15.41 -26.61
N GLU A 219 40.19 15.02 -27.89
CA GLU A 219 41.23 15.33 -28.87
C GLU A 219 41.34 16.83 -29.13
N LYS A 220 40.21 17.53 -29.31
CA LYS A 220 40.20 19.00 -29.47
C LYS A 220 40.73 19.71 -28.22
N LEU A 221 40.39 19.24 -27.02
CA LEU A 221 40.92 19.79 -25.76
C LEU A 221 42.43 19.58 -25.64
N LYS A 222 42.93 18.41 -26.02
CA LYS A 222 44.38 18.13 -26.07
C LYS A 222 45.09 19.08 -27.02
N ARG A 223 44.62 19.21 -28.26
CA ARG A 223 45.18 20.15 -29.26
C ARG A 223 45.13 21.60 -28.79
N LYS A 224 44.03 22.01 -28.14
CA LYS A 224 43.89 23.35 -27.54
C LYS A 224 44.94 23.58 -26.45
N LYS A 225 45.17 22.58 -25.59
CA LYS A 225 46.18 22.65 -24.53
C LYS A 225 47.58 22.79 -25.12
N GLU A 226 47.95 21.94 -26.07
CA GLU A 226 49.25 22.00 -26.77
C GLU A 226 49.45 23.34 -27.49
N ALA A 227 48.42 23.85 -28.17
CA ALA A 227 48.48 25.16 -28.81
C ALA A 227 48.66 26.29 -27.78
N SER A 228 47.97 26.22 -26.64
CA SER A 228 48.11 27.18 -25.54
C SER A 228 49.53 27.16 -24.97
N GLU A 229 50.12 25.99 -24.76
CA GLU A 229 51.51 25.84 -24.30
C GLU A 229 52.51 26.40 -25.31
N ARG A 230 52.32 26.14 -26.61
CA ARG A 230 53.14 26.75 -27.67
C ARG A 230 53.05 28.28 -27.68
N VAL A 231 51.85 28.84 -27.49
CA VAL A 231 51.65 30.29 -27.40
C VAL A 231 52.33 30.85 -26.15
N MET A 232 52.22 30.20 -24.99
CA MET A 232 52.90 30.61 -23.77
C MET A 232 54.43 30.59 -23.93
N ALA A 233 54.99 29.53 -24.52
CA ALA A 233 56.43 29.43 -24.78
C ALA A 233 56.93 30.54 -25.74
N LYS A 234 56.19 30.82 -26.82
CA LYS A 234 56.52 31.93 -27.73
C LYS A 234 56.44 33.29 -27.02
N LYS A 235 55.42 33.52 -26.20
CA LYS A 235 55.30 34.74 -25.38
C LYS A 235 56.48 34.89 -24.43
N ALA A 236 56.89 33.82 -23.75
CA ALA A 236 58.07 33.84 -22.87
C ALA A 236 59.36 34.14 -23.63
N LYS A 237 59.52 33.62 -24.85
CA LYS A 237 60.67 33.92 -25.71
C LYS A 237 60.67 35.37 -26.21
N ILE A 238 59.51 35.91 -26.59
CA ILE A 238 59.38 37.33 -26.95
C ILE A 238 59.71 38.21 -25.76
N GLU A 239 59.22 37.87 -24.56
CA GLU A 239 59.54 38.60 -23.33
C GLU A 239 61.04 38.56 -23.01
N GLN A 240 61.71 37.43 -23.26
CA GLN A 240 63.16 37.34 -23.16
C GLN A 240 63.86 38.26 -24.17
N PHE A 241 63.48 38.22 -25.45
CA PHE A 241 64.06 39.10 -26.46
C PHE A 241 63.84 40.58 -26.14
N ASN A 242 62.65 40.96 -25.68
CA ASN A 242 62.37 42.33 -25.25
C ASN A 242 63.33 42.77 -24.14
N LYS A 243 63.62 41.91 -23.16
CA LYS A 243 64.61 42.21 -22.11
C LYS A 243 66.04 42.35 -22.66
N GLU A 244 66.40 41.54 -23.65
CA GLU A 244 67.72 41.65 -24.32
C GLU A 244 67.82 42.93 -25.15
N PHE A 245 66.77 43.32 -25.88
CA PHE A 245 66.70 44.60 -26.60
C PHE A 245 66.77 45.80 -25.66
N GLU A 246 66.06 45.76 -24.53
CA GLU A 246 66.15 46.81 -23.51
C GLU A 246 67.57 46.96 -22.96
N LYS A 247 68.30 45.86 -22.79
CA LYS A 247 69.73 45.90 -22.41
C LYS A 247 70.58 46.47 -23.54
N PHE A 248 70.37 46.02 -24.77
CA PHE A 248 71.09 46.52 -25.94
C PHE A 248 70.89 48.01 -26.14
N ILE A 249 69.66 48.51 -26.08
CA ILE A 249 69.34 49.95 -26.18
C ILE A 249 70.07 50.74 -25.10
N LYS A 250 70.09 50.23 -23.85
CA LYS A 250 70.85 50.88 -22.75
C LYS A 250 72.35 50.90 -23.01
N GLN A 251 72.90 49.84 -23.60
CA GLN A 251 74.32 49.75 -23.96
C GLN A 251 74.70 50.57 -25.20
N ALA A 252 73.78 50.72 -26.15
CA ALA A 252 73.99 51.48 -27.38
C ALA A 252 73.78 52.99 -27.19
N ARG A 253 73.06 53.42 -26.13
CA ARG A 253 72.87 54.82 -25.76
C ARG A 253 74.17 55.65 -25.71
N PRO A 254 75.26 55.24 -25.05
CA PRO A 254 76.52 55.99 -25.06
C PRO A 254 77.14 56.09 -26.46
N LEU A 255 77.01 55.06 -27.30
CA LEU A 255 77.51 55.10 -28.67
C LEU A 255 76.68 56.05 -29.55
N SER A 256 75.35 56.07 -29.36
CA SER A 256 74.48 57.02 -30.06
C SER A 256 74.69 58.46 -29.59
N GLU A 257 75.01 58.69 -28.32
CA GLU A 257 75.37 60.03 -27.82
C GLU A 257 76.66 60.52 -28.49
N ILE A 258 77.70 59.67 -28.59
CA ILE A 258 78.96 60.01 -29.27
C ILE A 258 78.74 60.27 -30.77
N LEU A 259 77.96 59.42 -31.46
CA LEU A 259 77.69 59.59 -32.89
C LEU A 259 76.75 60.78 -33.18
N ALA A 260 75.85 61.11 -32.26
CA ALA A 260 75.01 62.32 -32.37
C ALA A 260 75.85 63.60 -32.15
N ASP A 261 76.89 63.53 -31.31
CA ASP A 261 77.83 64.63 -31.11
C ASP A 261 78.78 64.83 -32.31
N GLU A 262 78.96 63.83 -33.18
CA GLU A 262 79.74 63.95 -34.43
C GLU A 262 78.94 64.52 -35.63
N GLU A 263 77.60 64.55 -35.56
CA GLU A 263 76.70 65.11 -36.58
C GLU A 263 76.32 66.59 -36.30
N VAL A 264 77.26 67.38 -35.76
CA VAL A 264 77.18 68.85 -35.78
C VAL A 264 78.32 69.38 -36.64
N GLY A 265 78.12 69.32 -37.96
CA GLY A 265 79.20 69.64 -38.90
C GLY A 265 78.82 69.87 -40.37
N GLN A 266 77.61 70.32 -40.71
CA GLN A 266 77.29 71.32 -41.77
C GLN A 266 75.83 71.19 -42.24
N PRO A 267 75.06 72.31 -42.28
CA PRO A 267 73.85 72.38 -43.09
C PRO A 267 74.25 72.74 -44.53
N ASP A 268 73.80 71.97 -45.51
CA ASP A 268 73.58 72.55 -46.84
C ASP A 268 72.32 71.97 -47.51
N GLN A 269 71.69 72.85 -48.27
CA GLN A 269 70.31 72.85 -48.74
C GLN A 269 70.04 71.85 -49.90
N SER A 270 68.75 71.70 -50.23
CA SER A 270 68.13 70.93 -51.33
C SER A 270 68.11 69.41 -51.11
N ASP A 271 66.99 68.70 -51.21
CA ASP A 271 65.95 68.82 -52.22
C ASP A 271 64.59 68.31 -51.70
N GLN A 272 63.52 69.03 -52.08
CA GLN A 272 62.16 68.48 -52.12
C GLN A 272 62.11 67.43 -53.24
N MET A 273 61.74 66.20 -52.94
CA MET A 273 61.12 65.31 -53.94
C MET A 273 60.10 64.40 -53.25
N ASP A 274 58.86 64.57 -53.70
CA ASP A 274 57.74 63.63 -53.65
C ASP A 274 58.15 62.16 -53.65
N THR A 275 57.49 61.32 -52.84
CA THR A 275 56.67 60.25 -53.44
C THR A 275 55.62 59.71 -52.50
N SER A 276 54.37 59.83 -52.96
CA SER A 276 53.21 59.07 -52.52
C SER A 276 53.35 57.60 -52.90
N LEU A 277 52.95 56.69 -52.00
CA LEU A 277 52.12 55.48 -52.22
C LEU A 277 51.97 54.68 -50.93
#